data_AF-A0A1J4SYM7-F1
#
_entry.id   AF-A0A1J4SYM7-F1
#
_cell.length_a   1.000
_cell.length_b   1.000
_cell.length_c   1.000
_cell.angle_alpha   90.00
_cell.angle_beta   90.00
_cell.angle_gamma   90.00
#
_symmetry.space_group_name_H-M   'P 1'
#
loop_
_entity.id
_entity.type
_entity.pdbx_description
1 polymer ?
#
loop_
_entity_poly.entity_id
_entity_poly.type
_entity_poly.pdbx_seq_one_letter_code
_entity_poly.pdbx_strand_id
1 'polypeptide(L)'
;MALHKILLLVPVCLLASGCVATQQDMLQMQSQMDDLNTSLTNMQKNQAELAVKMEDLSRNLNASSESMKDISGNMNRLTMRLDEIDNSMNKRVNAIGKTIRKQQEEVETSLLPAKLYNDAYNAFLNNNFDGAANGFKSYLARFPGGEMSEGAYFYLGESLYFKERWQEAALAYANVLEKFPKSERVPASRLKYAMALLKLPEDKKDEALSYLRSVVKDFPKSQEAKTAKDYISRLKPAKAPAKKGK
;
A
#
# COMPACT_ATOMS: atom_id res chain seq x y z
N MET A 1 -61.08 -53.58 132.43
CA MET A 1 -59.75 -53.55 131.78
C MET A 1 -59.95 -52.84 130.46
N ALA A 2 -59.62 -51.55 130.38
CA ALA A 2 -58.40 -51.02 129.74
C ALA A 2 -58.46 -51.21 128.21
N LEU A 3 -58.23 -50.27 127.29
CA LEU A 3 -57.64 -48.91 127.18
C LEU A 3 -57.84 -48.62 125.66
N HIS A 4 -58.23 -47.46 125.09
CA HIS A 4 -57.38 -46.29 124.84
C HIS A 4 -58.16 -45.25 123.99
N LYS A 5 -57.92 -43.97 124.27
CA LYS A 5 -58.38 -42.74 123.58
C LYS A 5 -57.55 -42.46 122.32
N ILE A 6 -58.01 -41.52 121.47
CA ILE A 6 -57.28 -40.44 120.72
C ILE A 6 -58.18 -40.03 119.51
N LEU A 7 -58.94 -38.92 119.50
CA LEU A 7 -58.63 -37.47 119.36
C LEU A 7 -58.36 -37.00 117.91
N LEU A 8 -59.16 -36.00 117.44
CA LEU A 8 -58.95 -34.94 116.41
C LEU A 8 -60.23 -34.80 115.55
N LEU A 9 -61.07 -33.75 115.53
CA LEU A 9 -60.94 -32.28 115.55
C LEU A 9 -60.09 -31.73 114.39
N VAL A 10 -60.76 -31.24 113.32
CA VAL A 10 -60.46 -30.03 112.51
C VAL A 10 -61.36 -29.97 111.25
N PRO A 11 -61.71 -28.77 110.74
CA PRO A 11 -63.03 -28.44 110.23
C PRO A 11 -63.13 -28.08 108.74
N VAL A 12 -64.37 -27.94 108.30
CA VAL A 12 -64.91 -27.13 107.18
C VAL A 12 -64.09 -25.84 106.92
N CYS A 13 -63.32 -25.75 105.82
CA CYS A 13 -62.87 -24.45 105.24
C CYS A 13 -62.14 -24.52 103.87
N LEU A 14 -62.52 -25.42 102.95
CA LEU A 14 -61.77 -25.63 101.69
C LEU A 14 -62.48 -25.19 100.38
N LEU A 15 -63.60 -24.45 100.45
CA LEU A 15 -64.37 -24.11 99.24
C LEU A 15 -64.31 -22.64 98.80
N ALA A 16 -63.57 -21.76 99.47
CA ALA A 16 -63.52 -20.33 99.12
C ALA A 16 -62.25 -19.87 98.36
N SER A 17 -61.21 -20.70 98.26
CA SER A 17 -59.93 -20.31 97.62
C SER A 17 -59.87 -20.56 96.11
N GLY A 18 -60.91 -21.19 95.53
CA GLY A 18 -60.92 -21.62 94.13
C GLY A 18 -61.22 -20.52 93.09
N CYS A 19 -61.79 -19.37 93.48
CA CYS A 19 -62.21 -18.34 92.52
C CYS A 19 -61.14 -17.29 92.20
N VAL A 20 -60.10 -17.17 93.03
CA VAL A 20 -59.08 -16.10 92.89
C VAL A 20 -57.96 -16.50 91.93
N ALA A 21 -57.56 -17.78 91.90
CA ALA A 21 -56.55 -18.28 90.96
C ALA A 21 -57.02 -18.18 89.50
N THR A 22 -58.30 -18.47 89.24
CA THR A 22 -58.91 -18.39 87.91
C THR A 22 -59.00 -16.97 87.34
N GLN A 23 -58.95 -15.92 88.18
CA GLN A 23 -59.05 -14.54 87.71
C GLN A 23 -57.72 -14.00 87.19
N GLN A 24 -56.60 -14.43 87.78
CA GLN A 24 -55.27 -14.01 87.36
C GLN A 24 -54.80 -14.75 86.10
N ASP A 25 -55.13 -16.04 85.99
CA ASP A 25 -54.90 -16.83 84.78
C ASP A 25 -55.71 -16.30 83.59
N MET A 26 -56.94 -15.82 83.82
CA MET A 26 -57.78 -15.23 82.77
C MET A 26 -57.22 -13.91 82.25
N LEU A 27 -56.65 -13.06 83.11
CA LEU A 27 -55.97 -11.82 82.72
C LEU A 27 -54.69 -12.11 81.93
N GLN A 28 -53.93 -13.15 82.30
CA GLN A 28 -52.75 -13.57 81.57
C GLN A 28 -53.11 -14.14 80.18
N MET A 29 -54.20 -14.90 80.08
CA MET A 29 -54.73 -15.38 78.79
C MET A 29 -55.19 -14.24 77.89
N GLN A 30 -55.82 -13.20 78.45
CA GLN A 30 -56.19 -11.99 77.69
C GLN A 30 -54.96 -11.24 77.18
N SER A 31 -53.94 -11.04 78.02
CA SER A 31 -52.68 -10.43 77.60
C SER A 31 -52.01 -11.23 76.48
N GLN A 32 -51.99 -12.56 76.57
CA GLN A 32 -51.45 -13.43 75.51
C GLN A 32 -52.27 -13.37 74.23
N MET A 33 -53.60 -13.26 74.34
CA MET A 33 -54.49 -13.11 73.19
C MET A 33 -54.26 -11.75 72.50
N ASP A 34 -54.05 -10.69 73.28
CA ASP A 34 -53.75 -9.35 72.77
C ASP A 34 -52.35 -9.30 72.12
N ASP A 35 -51.34 -9.91 72.72
CA ASP A 35 -49.99 -10.04 72.15
C ASP A 35 -50.01 -10.89 70.87
N LEU A 36 -50.77 -11.98 70.86
CA LEU A 36 -50.92 -12.82 69.67
C LEU A 36 -51.67 -12.09 68.56
N ASN A 37 -52.70 -11.33 68.89
CA ASN A 37 -53.43 -10.49 67.94
C ASN A 37 -52.54 -9.37 67.38
N THR A 38 -51.70 -8.78 68.23
CA THR A 38 -50.70 -7.78 67.84
C THR A 38 -49.61 -8.40 66.94
N SER A 39 -49.18 -9.62 67.23
CA SER A 39 -48.24 -10.36 66.37
C SER A 39 -48.85 -10.74 65.03
N LEU A 40 -50.13 -11.19 65.01
CA LEU A 40 -50.86 -11.49 63.78
C LEU A 40 -51.03 -10.26 62.90
N THR A 41 -51.42 -9.12 63.47
CA THR A 41 -51.54 -7.85 62.75
C THR A 41 -50.20 -7.36 62.21
N ASN A 42 -49.11 -7.49 62.99
CA ASN A 42 -47.76 -7.18 62.51
C ASN A 42 -47.31 -8.13 61.38
N MET A 43 -47.62 -9.42 61.48
CA MET A 43 -47.29 -10.39 60.45
C MET A 43 -48.08 -10.15 59.16
N GLN A 44 -49.37 -9.79 59.27
CA GLN A 44 -50.20 -9.38 58.14
C GLN A 44 -49.65 -8.11 57.47
N LYS A 45 -49.23 -7.12 58.26
CA LYS A 45 -48.57 -5.91 57.74
C LYS A 45 -47.28 -6.23 57.01
N ASN A 46 -46.45 -7.11 57.56
CA ASN A 46 -45.21 -7.56 56.93
C ASN A 46 -45.46 -8.34 55.64
N GLN A 47 -46.51 -9.18 55.59
CA GLN A 47 -46.92 -9.86 54.35
C GLN A 47 -47.40 -8.88 53.28
N ALA A 48 -48.18 -7.87 53.66
CA ALA A 48 -48.64 -6.83 52.74
C ALA A 48 -47.46 -6.01 52.18
N GLU A 49 -46.52 -5.61 53.03
CA GLU A 49 -45.31 -4.89 52.61
C GLU A 49 -44.43 -5.73 51.68
N LEU A 50 -44.29 -7.03 51.98
CA LEU A 50 -43.54 -7.96 51.13
C LEU A 50 -44.22 -8.16 49.77
N ALA A 51 -45.54 -8.20 49.73
CA ALA A 51 -46.30 -8.29 48.47
C ALA A 51 -46.06 -7.08 47.57
N VAL A 52 -46.07 -5.86 48.13
CA VAL A 52 -45.76 -4.62 47.38
C VAL A 52 -44.32 -4.64 46.85
N LYS A 53 -43.35 -5.02 47.69
CA LYS A 53 -41.94 -5.13 47.28
C LYS A 53 -41.72 -6.16 46.17
N MET A 54 -42.45 -7.27 46.20
CA MET A 54 -42.41 -8.28 45.14
C MET A 54 -43.01 -7.77 43.83
N GLU A 55 -44.10 -7.01 43.89
CA GLU A 55 -44.68 -6.37 42.71
C GLU A 55 -43.72 -5.35 42.07
N ASP A 56 -43.09 -4.50 42.88
CA ASP A 56 -42.10 -3.53 42.41
C ASP A 56 -40.86 -4.21 41.83
N LEU A 57 -40.37 -5.28 42.48
CA LEU A 57 -39.25 -6.06 41.96
C LEU A 57 -39.61 -6.72 40.63
N SER A 58 -40.82 -7.28 40.51
CA SER A 58 -41.30 -7.86 39.25
C SER A 58 -41.40 -6.82 38.14
N ARG A 59 -41.89 -5.61 38.44
CA ARG A 59 -41.97 -4.50 37.47
C ARG A 59 -40.57 -4.07 37.01
N ASN A 60 -39.63 -3.93 37.93
CA ASN A 60 -38.25 -3.58 37.61
C ASN A 60 -37.54 -4.67 36.80
N LEU A 61 -37.77 -5.95 37.12
CA LEU A 61 -37.24 -7.07 36.34
C LEU A 61 -37.79 -7.09 34.91
N ASN A 62 -39.08 -6.81 34.72
CA ASN A 62 -39.69 -6.72 33.40
C ASN A 62 -39.10 -5.56 32.58
N ALA A 63 -38.98 -4.37 33.19
CA ALA A 63 -38.37 -3.21 32.54
C ALA A 63 -36.87 -3.44 32.19
N SER A 64 -36.14 -4.13 33.07
CA SER A 64 -34.74 -4.50 32.84
C SER A 64 -34.60 -5.54 31.73
N SER A 65 -35.49 -6.53 31.68
CA SER A 65 -35.57 -7.54 30.60
C SER A 65 -35.85 -6.89 29.24
N GLU A 66 -36.77 -5.93 29.18
CA GLU A 66 -37.07 -5.17 27.97
C GLU A 66 -35.88 -4.32 27.52
N SER A 67 -35.21 -3.65 28.46
CA SER A 67 -33.95 -2.91 28.17
C SER A 67 -32.84 -3.83 27.64
N MET A 68 -32.69 -5.04 28.18
CA MET A 68 -31.71 -6.02 27.66
C MET A 68 -32.06 -6.46 26.24
N LYS A 69 -33.35 -6.63 25.93
CA LYS A 69 -33.83 -6.97 24.57
C LYS A 69 -33.49 -5.85 23.58
N ASP A 70 -33.70 -4.59 23.96
CA ASP A 70 -33.36 -3.43 23.14
C ASP A 70 -31.85 -3.29 22.93
N ILE A 71 -31.05 -3.49 23.99
CA ILE A 71 -29.58 -3.50 23.89
C ILE A 71 -29.10 -4.60 22.95
N SER A 72 -29.65 -5.81 23.07
CA SER A 72 -29.33 -6.92 22.17
C SER A 72 -29.69 -6.60 20.72
N GLY A 73 -30.86 -5.99 20.48
CA GLY A 73 -31.28 -5.53 19.15
C GLY A 73 -30.34 -4.49 18.55
N ASN A 74 -29.94 -3.50 19.35
CA ASN A 74 -28.99 -2.47 18.93
C ASN A 74 -27.61 -3.05 18.66
N MET A 75 -27.16 -4.02 19.46
CA MET A 75 -25.86 -4.67 19.27
C MET A 75 -25.82 -5.47 17.97
N ASN A 76 -26.89 -6.21 17.65
CA ASN A 76 -27.01 -6.91 16.38
C ASN A 76 -26.97 -5.95 15.18
N ARG A 77 -27.67 -4.81 15.29
CA ARG A 77 -27.65 -3.77 14.25
C ARG A 77 -26.26 -3.14 14.08
N LEU A 78 -25.53 -2.95 15.17
CA LEU A 78 -24.17 -2.43 15.13
C LEU A 78 -23.22 -3.43 14.48
N THR A 79 -23.32 -4.73 14.80
CA THR A 79 -22.54 -5.80 14.15
C THR A 79 -22.79 -5.83 12.64
N MET A 80 -24.05 -5.76 12.19
CA MET A 80 -24.36 -5.71 10.76
C MET A 80 -23.75 -4.50 10.04
N ARG A 81 -23.74 -3.32 10.69
CA ARG A 81 -23.11 -2.12 10.13
C ARG A 81 -21.59 -2.25 10.06
N LEU A 82 -20.97 -2.88 11.06
CA LEU A 82 -19.52 -3.14 11.04
C LEU A 82 -19.15 -4.09 9.90
N ASP A 83 -19.93 -5.16 9.69
CA ASP A 83 -19.71 -6.09 8.58
C ASP A 83 -19.90 -5.42 7.21
N GLU A 84 -20.89 -4.53 7.08
CA GLU A 84 -21.12 -3.77 5.84
C GLU A 84 -19.97 -2.80 5.56
N ILE A 85 -19.47 -2.12 6.59
CA ILE A 85 -18.32 -1.22 6.50
C ILE A 85 -17.06 -2.00 6.11
N ASP A 86 -16.80 -3.14 6.76
CA ASP A 86 -15.63 -3.98 6.46
C ASP A 86 -15.65 -4.45 5.00
N ASN A 87 -16.79 -4.96 4.54
CA ASN A 87 -16.97 -5.40 3.15
C ASN A 87 -16.83 -4.24 2.14
N SER A 88 -17.38 -3.06 2.46
CA SER A 88 -17.28 -1.86 1.62
C SER A 88 -15.85 -1.33 1.56
N MET A 89 -15.15 -1.28 2.70
CA MET A 89 -13.75 -0.89 2.77
C MET A 89 -12.86 -1.87 2.02
N ASN A 90 -13.01 -3.18 2.21
CA ASN A 90 -12.23 -4.19 1.50
C ASN A 90 -12.38 -4.09 -0.02
N LYS A 91 -13.59 -3.79 -0.53
CA LYS A 91 -13.81 -3.54 -1.97
C LYS A 91 -13.09 -2.28 -2.44
N ARG A 92 -13.20 -1.17 -1.69
CA ARG A 92 -12.55 0.11 -2.03
C ARG A 92 -11.03 0.00 -1.98
N VAL A 93 -10.46 -0.61 -0.95
CA VAL A 93 -9.02 -0.83 -0.79
C VAL A 93 -8.47 -1.67 -1.95
N ASN A 94 -9.17 -2.74 -2.34
CA ASN A 94 -8.77 -3.55 -3.49
C ASN A 94 -8.88 -2.79 -4.84
N ALA A 95 -9.91 -1.95 -5.01
CA ALA A 95 -10.06 -1.11 -6.20
C ALA A 95 -8.98 -0.03 -6.29
N ILE A 96 -8.63 0.58 -5.15
CA ILE A 96 -7.52 1.53 -5.03
C ILE A 96 -6.19 0.83 -5.33
N GLY A 97 -5.94 -0.34 -4.74
CA GLY A 97 -4.73 -1.12 -5.00
C GLY A 97 -4.55 -1.48 -6.48
N LYS A 98 -5.63 -1.85 -7.19
CA LYS A 98 -5.60 -2.10 -8.64
C LYS A 98 -5.33 -0.83 -9.46
N THR A 99 -5.95 0.29 -9.09
CA THR A 99 -5.77 1.57 -9.79
C THR A 99 -4.36 2.13 -9.60
N ILE A 100 -3.82 2.08 -8.37
CA ILE A 100 -2.45 2.51 -8.05
C ILE A 100 -1.44 1.67 -8.82
N ARG A 101 -1.59 0.33 -8.85
CA ARG A 101 -0.67 -0.55 -9.58
C ARG A 101 -0.64 -0.23 -11.08
N LYS A 102 -1.80 0.02 -11.68
CA LYS A 102 -1.92 0.35 -13.10
C LYS A 102 -1.32 1.71 -13.44
N GLN A 103 -1.54 2.72 -12.59
CA GLN A 103 -0.94 4.05 -12.77
C GLN A 103 0.58 4.03 -12.58
N GLN A 104 1.08 3.22 -11.66
CA GLN A 104 2.51 3.10 -11.40
C GLN A 104 3.25 2.39 -12.54
N GLU A 105 2.64 1.36 -13.15
CA GLU A 105 3.15 0.70 -14.36
C GLU A 105 3.12 1.63 -15.60
N GLU A 106 2.07 2.45 -15.79
CA GLU A 106 1.99 3.41 -16.91
C GLU A 106 3.00 4.57 -16.80
N VAL A 107 3.25 5.06 -15.58
CA VAL A 107 4.24 6.14 -15.36
C VAL A 107 5.67 5.61 -15.48
N GLU A 108 5.96 4.42 -14.95
CA GLU A 108 7.28 3.82 -15.13
C GLU A 108 7.55 3.49 -16.59
N THR A 109 6.60 2.93 -17.33
CA THR A 109 6.79 2.61 -18.76
C THR A 109 6.92 3.84 -19.64
N SER A 110 6.23 4.94 -19.33
CA SER A 110 6.35 6.21 -20.04
C SER A 110 7.70 6.92 -19.80
N LEU A 111 8.25 6.84 -18.58
CA LEU A 111 9.52 7.46 -18.21
C LEU A 111 10.74 6.58 -18.49
N LEU A 112 10.56 5.27 -18.66
CA LEU A 112 11.65 4.31 -18.86
C LEU A 112 12.53 4.60 -20.09
N PRO A 113 11.99 4.98 -21.27
CA PRO A 113 12.83 5.32 -22.42
C PRO A 113 13.75 6.50 -22.11
N ALA A 114 13.18 7.60 -21.59
CA ALA A 114 13.95 8.80 -21.27
C ALA A 114 15.01 8.54 -20.19
N LYS A 115 14.66 7.77 -19.15
CA LYS A 115 15.60 7.39 -18.10
C LYS A 115 16.77 6.57 -18.64
N LEU A 116 16.50 5.50 -19.39
CA LEU A 116 17.56 4.66 -19.97
C LEU A 116 18.48 5.43 -20.91
N TYR A 117 17.92 6.32 -21.72
CA TYR A 117 18.71 7.20 -22.57
C TYR A 117 19.59 8.14 -21.75
N ASN A 118 19.01 8.82 -20.76
CA ASN A 118 19.73 9.79 -19.92
C ASN A 118 20.85 9.13 -19.10
N ASP A 119 20.62 7.94 -18.55
CA ASP A 119 21.64 7.19 -17.81
C ASP A 119 22.83 6.83 -18.73
N ALA A 120 22.55 6.35 -19.95
CA ALA A 120 23.58 6.06 -20.94
C ALA A 120 24.32 7.33 -21.40
N TYR A 121 23.60 8.43 -21.57
CA TYR A 121 24.18 9.71 -21.95
C TYR A 121 25.05 10.30 -20.84
N ASN A 122 24.64 10.18 -19.58
CA ASN A 122 25.46 10.57 -18.43
C ASN A 122 26.74 9.73 -18.35
N ALA A 123 26.68 8.43 -18.63
CA ALA A 123 27.88 7.60 -18.74
C ALA A 123 28.82 8.11 -19.85
N PHE A 124 28.27 8.53 -20.99
CA PHE A 124 29.05 9.12 -22.09
C PHE A 124 29.75 10.41 -21.66
N LEU A 125 29.02 11.33 -21.01
CA LEU A 125 29.57 12.60 -20.50
C LEU A 125 30.69 12.38 -19.47
N ASN A 126 30.61 11.30 -18.69
CA ASN A 126 31.63 10.91 -17.72
C ASN A 126 32.81 10.13 -18.34
N ASN A 127 32.93 10.10 -19.67
CA ASN A 127 33.92 9.31 -20.43
C ASN A 127 33.86 7.80 -20.16
N ASN A 128 32.79 7.30 -19.53
CA ASN A 128 32.54 5.88 -19.37
C ASN A 128 31.91 5.35 -20.67
N PHE A 129 32.73 5.25 -21.72
CA PHE A 129 32.26 4.89 -23.05
C PHE A 129 31.75 3.45 -23.15
N ASP A 130 32.31 2.51 -22.37
CA ASP A 130 31.81 1.13 -22.32
C ASP A 130 30.43 1.06 -21.67
N GLY A 131 30.25 1.77 -20.55
CA GLY A 131 28.95 1.90 -19.88
C GLY A 131 27.90 2.57 -20.77
N ALA A 132 28.28 3.66 -21.45
CA ALA A 132 27.45 4.35 -22.40
C ALA A 132 27.02 3.45 -23.57
N ALA A 133 27.96 2.73 -24.19
CA ALA A 133 27.66 1.82 -25.29
C ALA A 133 26.67 0.72 -24.86
N ASN A 134 26.86 0.14 -23.68
CA ASN A 134 25.94 -0.87 -23.14
C ASN A 134 24.56 -0.28 -22.82
N GLY A 135 24.51 0.93 -22.26
CA GLY A 135 23.28 1.66 -21.98
C GLY A 135 22.49 1.97 -23.25
N PHE A 136 23.14 2.53 -24.28
CA PHE A 136 22.49 2.83 -25.55
C PHE A 136 22.06 1.56 -26.29
N LYS A 137 22.85 0.47 -26.29
CA LYS A 137 22.42 -0.83 -26.81
C LYS A 137 21.16 -1.34 -26.11
N SER A 138 21.09 -1.18 -24.78
CA SER A 138 19.92 -1.58 -23.99
C SER A 138 18.69 -0.73 -24.29
N TYR A 139 18.86 0.59 -24.44
CA TYR A 139 17.80 1.48 -24.89
C TYR A 139 17.27 1.06 -26.27
N LEU A 140 18.17 0.90 -27.25
CA LEU A 140 17.82 0.59 -28.64
C LEU A 140 17.20 -0.80 -28.80
N ALA A 141 17.55 -1.78 -27.94
CA ALA A 141 16.92 -3.09 -27.94
C ALA A 141 15.43 -3.02 -27.52
N ARG A 142 15.06 -2.07 -26.66
CA ARG A 142 13.70 -1.89 -26.14
C ARG A 142 12.90 -0.87 -26.95
N PHE A 143 13.57 0.16 -27.43
CA PHE A 143 12.98 1.33 -28.08
C PHE A 143 13.73 1.69 -29.37
N PRO A 144 13.78 0.81 -30.39
CA PRO A 144 14.59 1.02 -31.60
C PRO A 144 14.10 2.17 -32.51
N GLY A 145 12.86 2.63 -32.33
CA GLY A 145 12.25 3.72 -33.09
C GLY A 145 11.59 4.80 -32.21
N GLY A 146 11.91 4.81 -30.91
CA GLY A 146 11.48 5.88 -30.00
C GLY A 146 12.14 7.23 -30.34
N GLU A 147 11.62 8.31 -29.77
CA GLU A 147 12.05 9.69 -30.06
C GLU A 147 13.56 9.93 -29.89
N MET A 148 14.20 9.24 -28.95
CA MET A 148 15.64 9.40 -28.68
C MET A 148 16.52 8.37 -29.43
N SER A 149 15.93 7.52 -30.29
CA SER A 149 16.66 6.44 -30.97
C SER A 149 17.74 6.95 -31.90
N GLU A 150 17.45 8.03 -32.64
CA GLU A 150 18.43 8.70 -33.49
C GLU A 150 19.67 9.12 -32.69
N GLY A 151 19.45 9.80 -31.55
CA GLY A 151 20.51 10.18 -30.63
C GLY A 151 21.22 8.97 -30.05
N ALA A 152 20.49 7.91 -29.70
CA ALA A 152 21.04 6.72 -29.08
C ALA A 152 21.96 5.96 -30.05
N TYR A 153 21.58 5.83 -31.33
CA TYR A 153 22.47 5.27 -32.35
C TYR A 153 23.71 6.14 -32.57
N PHE A 154 23.56 7.46 -32.59
CA PHE A 154 24.68 8.37 -32.76
C PHE A 154 25.68 8.28 -31.60
N TYR A 155 25.21 8.39 -30.35
CA TYR A 155 26.08 8.32 -29.18
C TYR A 155 26.62 6.92 -28.93
N LEU A 156 25.88 5.86 -29.31
CA LEU A 156 26.44 4.51 -29.37
C LEU A 156 27.64 4.46 -30.31
N GLY A 157 27.53 5.06 -31.50
CA GLY A 157 28.63 5.19 -32.44
C GLY A 157 29.82 5.94 -31.85
N GLU A 158 29.59 7.09 -31.19
CA GLU A 158 30.65 7.89 -30.57
C GLU A 158 31.34 7.10 -29.45
N SER A 159 30.58 6.48 -28.55
CA SER A 159 31.10 5.62 -27.49
C SER A 159 32.00 4.51 -28.05
N LEU A 160 31.51 3.79 -29.07
CA LEU A 160 32.26 2.70 -29.69
C LEU A 160 33.50 3.21 -30.41
N TYR A 161 33.42 4.37 -31.05
CA TYR A 161 34.55 5.01 -31.71
C TYR A 161 35.65 5.38 -30.71
N PHE A 162 35.29 5.96 -29.56
CA PHE A 162 36.27 6.24 -28.50
C PHE A 162 36.89 4.99 -27.89
N LYS A 163 36.20 3.85 -27.97
CA LYS A 163 36.69 2.53 -27.57
C LYS A 163 37.41 1.78 -28.68
N GLU A 164 37.69 2.43 -29.81
CA GLU A 164 38.38 1.86 -30.98
C GLU A 164 37.64 0.67 -31.61
N ARG A 165 36.34 0.52 -31.33
CA ARG A 165 35.47 -0.51 -31.91
C ARG A 165 34.90 0.00 -33.23
N TRP A 166 35.79 0.25 -34.19
CA TRP A 166 35.49 0.98 -35.43
C TRP A 166 34.36 0.35 -36.26
N GLN A 167 34.33 -0.99 -36.36
CA GLN A 167 33.31 -1.69 -37.12
C GLN A 167 31.92 -1.50 -36.50
N GLU A 168 31.80 -1.68 -35.18
CA GLU A 168 30.53 -1.47 -34.49
C GLU A 168 30.12 0.00 -34.51
N ALA A 169 31.08 0.93 -34.39
CA ALA A 169 30.81 2.36 -34.51
C ALA A 169 30.24 2.71 -35.90
N ALA A 170 30.86 2.20 -36.97
CA ALA A 170 30.38 2.37 -38.33
C ALA A 170 28.94 1.83 -38.48
N LEU A 171 28.63 0.64 -37.95
CA LEU A 171 27.27 0.11 -37.98
C LEU A 171 26.28 1.01 -37.23
N ALA A 172 26.66 1.57 -36.08
CA ALA A 172 25.79 2.46 -35.32
C ALA A 172 25.50 3.77 -36.09
N TYR A 173 26.51 4.38 -36.71
CA TYR A 173 26.30 5.56 -37.55
C TYR A 173 25.46 5.24 -38.80
N ALA A 174 25.67 4.08 -39.43
CA ALA A 174 24.89 3.64 -40.59
C ALA A 174 23.40 3.51 -40.24
N ASN A 175 23.07 3.02 -39.03
CA ASN A 175 21.69 2.97 -38.56
C ASN A 175 21.05 4.36 -38.49
N VAL A 176 21.79 5.41 -38.13
CA VAL A 176 21.26 6.80 -38.18
C VAL A 176 20.91 7.18 -39.62
N LEU A 177 21.80 6.90 -40.57
CA LEU A 177 21.61 7.25 -41.98
C LEU A 177 20.45 6.50 -42.64
N GLU A 178 20.27 5.22 -42.27
CA GLU A 178 19.24 4.35 -42.84
C GLU A 178 17.87 4.60 -42.21
N LYS A 179 17.79 4.65 -40.87
CA LYS A 179 16.52 4.72 -40.14
C LYS A 179 16.02 6.15 -39.96
N PHE A 180 16.92 7.14 -39.93
CA PHE A 180 16.60 8.55 -39.68
C PHE A 180 17.16 9.46 -40.79
N PRO A 181 16.80 9.28 -42.07
CA PRO A 181 17.40 10.01 -43.20
C PRO A 181 17.11 11.52 -43.20
N LYS A 182 16.16 11.99 -42.38
CA LYS A 182 15.78 13.42 -42.24
C LYS A 182 16.33 14.07 -40.97
N SER A 183 17.12 13.32 -40.19
CA SER A 183 17.70 13.80 -38.93
C SER A 183 18.71 14.95 -39.15
N GLU A 184 18.76 15.88 -38.21
CA GLU A 184 19.79 16.93 -38.17
C GLU A 184 21.21 16.36 -37.91
N ARG A 185 21.30 15.14 -37.39
CA ARG A 185 22.55 14.39 -37.17
C ARG A 185 23.01 13.63 -38.40
N VAL A 186 22.28 13.64 -39.52
CA VAL A 186 22.71 12.95 -40.76
C VAL A 186 24.09 13.42 -41.25
N PRO A 187 24.39 14.73 -41.34
CA PRO A 187 25.71 15.20 -41.78
C PRO A 187 26.83 14.68 -40.86
N ALA A 188 26.61 14.76 -39.54
CA ALA A 188 27.57 14.34 -38.53
C ALA A 188 27.78 12.82 -38.55
N SER A 189 26.70 12.05 -38.58
CA SER A 189 26.72 10.59 -38.65
C SER A 189 27.41 10.10 -39.91
N ARG A 190 27.18 10.76 -41.05
CA ARG A 190 27.81 10.38 -42.32
C ARG A 190 29.30 10.66 -42.34
N LEU A 191 29.73 11.80 -41.78
CA LEU A 191 31.14 12.11 -41.59
C LEU A 191 31.79 11.07 -40.66
N LYS A 192 31.18 10.78 -39.51
CA LYS A 192 31.70 9.84 -38.51
C LYS A 192 31.73 8.41 -39.01
N TYR A 193 30.74 8.00 -39.81
CA TYR A 193 30.74 6.73 -40.53
C TYR A 193 32.00 6.60 -41.40
N ALA A 194 32.26 7.59 -42.26
CA ALA A 194 33.44 7.58 -43.12
C ALA A 194 34.75 7.59 -42.31
N MET A 195 34.81 8.33 -41.20
CA MET A 195 35.96 8.32 -40.30
C MET A 195 36.19 6.94 -39.67
N ALA A 196 35.13 6.25 -39.26
CA ALA A 196 35.23 4.89 -38.72
C ALA A 196 35.70 3.90 -39.80
N LEU A 197 35.24 4.03 -41.04
CA LEU A 197 35.72 3.20 -42.15
C LEU A 197 37.24 3.36 -42.41
N LEU A 198 37.78 4.57 -42.27
CA LEU A 198 39.22 4.82 -42.44
C LEU A 198 40.09 4.22 -41.33
N LYS A 199 39.48 3.81 -40.21
CA LYS A 199 40.17 3.17 -39.07
C LYS A 199 40.13 1.65 -39.12
N LEU A 200 39.34 1.08 -40.03
CA LEU A 200 39.27 -0.36 -40.21
C LEU A 200 40.57 -0.91 -40.83
N PRO A 201 40.94 -2.16 -40.51
CA PRO A 201 42.12 -2.80 -41.09
C PRO A 201 41.92 -3.13 -42.59
N GLU A 202 40.68 -3.32 -43.04
CA GLU A 202 40.36 -3.47 -44.45
C GLU A 202 40.51 -2.13 -45.19
N ASP A 203 41.02 -2.17 -46.42
CA ASP A 203 41.10 -0.96 -47.25
C ASP A 203 39.71 -0.52 -47.72
N LYS A 204 39.06 0.30 -46.89
CA LYS A 204 37.77 0.93 -47.17
C LYS A 204 37.91 2.39 -47.55
N LYS A 205 39.08 2.80 -48.01
CA LYS A 205 39.39 4.20 -48.31
C LYS A 205 38.51 4.79 -49.40
N ASP A 206 38.23 4.04 -50.45
CA ASP A 206 37.37 4.50 -51.56
C ASP A 206 35.91 4.68 -51.13
N GLU A 207 35.41 3.75 -50.30
CA GLU A 207 34.09 3.84 -49.69
C GLU A 207 34.00 5.08 -48.79
N ALA A 208 34.97 5.26 -47.89
CA ALA A 208 35.04 6.43 -47.02
C ALA A 208 35.10 7.75 -47.83
N LEU A 209 35.91 7.80 -48.89
CA LEU A 209 35.97 8.97 -49.78
C LEU A 209 34.64 9.27 -50.47
N SER A 210 33.89 8.24 -50.86
CA SER A 210 32.54 8.40 -51.42
C SER A 210 31.61 9.09 -50.41
N TYR A 211 31.57 8.58 -49.17
CA TYR A 211 30.76 9.16 -48.10
C TYR A 211 31.19 10.59 -47.75
N LEU A 212 32.49 10.88 -47.62
CA LEU A 212 32.98 12.24 -47.38
C LEU A 212 32.57 13.21 -48.50
N ARG A 213 32.68 12.81 -49.77
CA ARG A 213 32.23 13.63 -50.91
C ARG A 213 30.74 13.89 -50.86
N SER A 214 29.94 12.91 -50.47
CA SER A 214 28.49 13.10 -50.33
C SER A 214 28.15 14.11 -49.23
N VAL A 215 28.89 14.16 -48.11
CA VAL A 215 28.68 15.20 -47.06
C VAL A 215 28.92 16.59 -47.65
N VAL A 216 29.97 16.76 -48.44
CA VAL A 216 30.30 18.05 -49.09
C VAL A 216 29.25 18.45 -50.12
N LYS A 217 28.72 17.49 -50.87
CA LYS A 217 27.70 17.71 -51.91
C LYS A 217 26.34 18.06 -51.31
N ASP A 218 25.90 17.26 -50.34
CA ASP A 218 24.53 17.31 -49.84
C ASP A 218 24.38 18.36 -48.71
N PHE A 219 25.46 18.64 -47.96
CA PHE A 219 25.47 19.57 -46.83
C PHE A 219 26.57 20.65 -46.94
N PRO A 220 26.67 21.39 -48.06
CA PRO A 220 27.84 22.22 -48.38
C PRO A 220 28.14 23.36 -47.40
N LYS A 221 27.15 23.81 -46.63
CA LYS A 221 27.27 24.89 -45.63
C LYS A 221 27.55 24.39 -44.21
N SER A 222 27.49 23.08 -43.98
CA SER A 222 27.69 22.47 -42.66
C SER A 222 29.16 22.53 -42.22
N GLN A 223 29.39 22.43 -40.91
CA GLN A 223 30.75 22.32 -40.39
C GLN A 223 31.36 20.95 -40.78
N GLU A 224 30.54 19.92 -40.85
CA GLU A 224 30.88 18.57 -41.27
C GLU A 224 31.42 18.55 -42.69
N ALA A 225 30.85 19.34 -43.60
CA ALA A 225 31.37 19.48 -44.97
C ALA A 225 32.76 20.12 -45.02
N LYS A 226 33.06 21.07 -44.13
CA LYS A 226 34.43 21.63 -44.03
C LYS A 226 35.41 20.55 -43.57
N THR A 227 35.06 19.81 -42.52
CA THR A 227 35.85 18.68 -42.02
C THR A 227 36.04 17.61 -43.08
N ALA A 228 34.99 17.26 -43.82
CA ALA A 228 35.06 16.28 -44.90
C ALA A 228 36.02 16.69 -46.03
N LYS A 229 36.04 17.98 -46.42
CA LYS A 229 36.98 18.51 -47.42
C LYS A 229 38.44 18.35 -46.98
N ASP A 230 38.73 18.57 -45.70
CA ASP A 230 40.07 18.39 -45.13
C ASP A 230 40.51 16.92 -45.21
N TYR A 231 39.65 15.99 -44.76
CA TYR A 231 39.92 14.54 -44.92
C TYR A 231 40.14 14.13 -46.37
N ILE A 232 39.29 14.57 -47.31
CA ILE A 232 39.45 14.24 -48.74
C ILE A 232 40.81 14.73 -49.26
N SER A 233 41.26 15.91 -48.85
CA SER A 233 42.52 16.50 -49.32
C SER A 233 43.72 15.72 -48.80
N ARG A 234 43.68 15.25 -47.55
CA ARG A 234 44.73 14.42 -46.93
C ARG A 234 44.79 13.01 -47.51
N LEU A 235 43.65 12.46 -47.91
CA LEU A 235 43.54 11.07 -48.39
C LEU A 235 43.85 10.93 -49.89
N LYS A 236 43.71 11.99 -50.69
CA LYS A 236 44.14 11.98 -52.08
C LYS A 236 45.68 11.91 -52.11
N PRO A 237 46.29 11.01 -52.90
CA PRO A 237 47.73 11.07 -53.10
C PRO A 237 48.08 12.44 -53.68
N ALA A 238 49.18 13.04 -53.21
CA ALA A 238 49.74 14.25 -53.81
C ALA A 238 49.89 13.98 -55.32
N LYS A 239 49.33 14.85 -56.17
CA LYS A 239 49.57 14.81 -57.62
C LYS A 239 51.09 14.70 -57.80
N ALA A 240 51.55 13.58 -58.35
CA ALA A 240 52.96 13.42 -58.71
C ALA A 240 53.38 14.67 -59.53
N PRO A 241 54.51 15.31 -59.22
CA PRO A 241 54.95 16.47 -59.97
C PRO A 241 55.03 16.06 -61.44
N ALA A 242 54.33 16.80 -62.30
CA ALA A 242 54.41 16.60 -63.74
C ALA A 242 55.89 16.62 -64.13
N LYS A 243 56.42 15.47 -64.56
CA LYS A 243 57.76 15.39 -65.16
C LYS A 243 57.75 16.38 -66.33
N LYS A 244 58.36 17.54 -66.15
CA LYS A 244 58.71 18.43 -67.27
C LYS A 244 59.62 17.60 -68.17
N GLY A 245 59.12 17.28 -69.35
CA GLY A 245 59.89 16.62 -70.41
C GLY A 245 61.13 17.44 -70.73
N LYS A 246 62.21 16.71 -70.98
CA LYS A 246 63.51 17.22 -71.43
C LYS A 246 63.38 18.02 -72.72
#